data_AF-A0A1U9ZYK8-F1
#
_entry.id   AF-A0A1U9ZYK8-F1
#
_cell.length_a   1.000
_cell.length_b   1.000
_cell.length_c   1.000
_cell.angle_alpha   90.00
_cell.angle_beta   90.00
_cell.angle_gamma   90.00
#
_symmetry.space_group_name_H-M   'P 1'
#
loop_
_entity.id
_entity.type
_entity.pdbx_description
1 polymer ?
#
loop_
_entity_poly.entity_id
_entity_poly.type
_entity_poly.pdbx_seq_one_letter_code
_entity_poly.pdbx_strand_id
1 'polypeptide(L)'
;METDLADDYTAGDARFTAALDAVIAAAKTPGVIGVKFADNLGYTGFTSPGDVTRFLTRAGGALRAALPGKRLSIGVVVPELGCGSVKACIQAMRAKAPLATKENVTRYLKTRAADRVEISTGLFGRTYRRHHVPDPKTGKPTPITPALAARAQWMSIRALEWDTLAQIGAREYGLAHTGDTSAWDQAAATTQIDARIGTAIALGVPTITLWGHQAVDDNQTYRLLDAGLTPNALWTTLTRQGLRGRLAVIVDAASTERGITADLAELAKAVSEVFLLL
;
A
#
# COMPACT_ATOMS: atom_id res chain seq x y z
N MET A 1 -8.07 8.23 -7.12
CA MET A 1 -6.92 8.78 -7.84
C MET A 1 -5.72 8.74 -6.93
N GLU A 2 -4.54 8.44 -7.45
CA GLU A 2 -3.28 8.31 -6.72
C GLU A 2 -2.19 9.11 -7.42
N THR A 3 -1.34 9.76 -6.63
CA THR A 3 -0.18 10.55 -7.06
C THR A 3 0.78 10.65 -5.87
N ASP A 4 2.01 11.08 -6.12
CA ASP A 4 2.98 11.37 -5.07
C ASP A 4 3.49 12.81 -5.14
N LEU A 5 2.89 13.68 -4.33
CA LEU A 5 3.28 15.09 -4.27
C LEU A 5 4.59 15.31 -3.48
N ALA A 6 5.19 14.28 -2.88
CA ALA A 6 6.41 14.41 -2.10
C ALA A 6 7.60 14.86 -2.96
N ASP A 7 7.75 14.29 -4.16
CA ASP A 7 8.83 14.64 -5.08
C ASP A 7 8.67 16.07 -5.60
N ASP A 8 7.43 16.49 -5.93
CA ASP A 8 7.16 17.86 -6.35
C ASP A 8 7.37 18.88 -5.22
N TYR A 9 7.03 18.50 -3.97
CA TYR A 9 7.29 19.31 -2.78
C TYR A 9 8.79 19.53 -2.56
N THR A 10 9.58 18.47 -2.65
CA THR A 10 11.04 18.55 -2.44
C THR A 10 11.76 19.26 -3.58
N ALA A 11 11.18 19.26 -4.79
CA ALA A 11 11.67 20.03 -5.94
C ALA A 11 11.39 21.55 -5.86
N GLY A 12 10.56 21.99 -4.90
CA GLY A 12 10.36 23.42 -4.58
C GLY A 12 8.96 23.96 -4.88
N ASP A 13 8.71 25.17 -4.39
CA ASP A 13 7.35 25.74 -4.28
C ASP A 13 6.58 25.86 -5.60
N ALA A 14 7.27 26.21 -6.69
CA ALA A 14 6.62 26.36 -8.00
C ALA A 14 6.13 25.01 -8.53
N ARG A 15 6.97 23.98 -8.44
CA ARG A 15 6.64 22.63 -8.92
C ARG A 15 5.55 21.99 -8.04
N PHE A 16 5.67 22.13 -6.73
CA PHE A 16 4.65 21.69 -5.79
C PHE A 16 3.27 22.32 -6.06
N THR A 17 3.23 23.64 -6.24
CA THR A 17 1.96 24.35 -6.52
C THR A 17 1.34 23.88 -7.84
N ALA A 18 2.15 23.76 -8.89
CA ALA A 18 1.66 23.30 -10.20
C ALA A 18 1.12 21.86 -10.14
N ALA A 19 1.83 20.94 -9.48
CA ALA A 19 1.38 19.56 -9.30
C ALA A 19 0.09 19.49 -8.47
N LEU A 20 0.03 20.27 -7.38
CA LEU A 20 -1.15 20.37 -6.54
C LEU A 20 -2.38 20.87 -7.31
N ASP A 21 -2.24 21.89 -8.14
CA ASP A 21 -3.32 22.41 -8.99
C ASP A 21 -3.81 21.37 -10.00
N ALA A 22 -2.89 20.63 -10.62
CA ALA A 22 -3.23 19.54 -11.54
C ALA A 22 -4.03 18.42 -10.84
N VAL A 23 -3.58 18.03 -9.65
CA VAL A 23 -4.27 17.03 -8.81
C VAL A 23 -5.66 17.51 -8.40
N ILE A 24 -5.80 18.78 -7.99
CA ILE A 24 -7.10 19.37 -7.65
C ILE A 24 -8.04 19.36 -8.85
N ALA A 25 -7.56 19.75 -10.03
CA ALA A 25 -8.34 19.76 -11.26
C ALA A 25 -8.84 18.34 -11.60
N ALA A 26 -7.94 17.35 -11.59
CA ALA A 26 -8.30 15.96 -11.86
C ALA A 26 -9.29 15.40 -10.82
N ALA A 27 -9.12 15.70 -9.54
CA ALA A 27 -9.97 15.22 -8.46
C ALA A 27 -11.40 15.81 -8.45
N LYS A 28 -11.63 16.92 -9.16
CA LYS A 28 -12.97 17.49 -9.37
C LYS A 28 -13.79 16.73 -10.41
N THR A 29 -13.19 15.84 -11.18
CA THR A 29 -13.88 15.02 -12.17
C THR A 29 -14.99 14.18 -11.50
N PRO A 30 -16.21 14.12 -12.08
CA PRO A 30 -17.27 13.26 -11.57
C PRO A 30 -16.82 11.79 -11.43
N GLY A 31 -17.24 11.14 -10.35
CA GLY A 31 -16.84 9.75 -10.05
C GLY A 31 -15.53 9.62 -9.27
N VAL A 32 -14.67 10.65 -9.20
CA VAL A 32 -13.51 10.63 -8.30
C VAL A 32 -13.99 10.85 -6.86
N ILE A 33 -13.77 9.86 -5.99
CA ILE A 33 -14.22 9.92 -4.58
C ILE A 33 -13.13 10.39 -3.61
N GLY A 34 -11.87 10.46 -4.06
CA GLY A 34 -10.74 10.79 -3.20
C GLY A 34 -9.40 10.83 -3.91
N VAL A 35 -8.41 11.34 -3.18
CA VAL A 35 -7.03 11.55 -3.62
C VAL A 35 -6.09 10.88 -2.62
N LYS A 36 -5.27 9.96 -3.11
CA LYS A 36 -4.07 9.54 -2.41
C LYS A 36 -2.91 10.42 -2.91
N PHE A 37 -2.34 11.23 -2.02
CA PHE A 37 -1.45 12.33 -2.42
C PHE A 37 0.02 12.14 -2.02
N ALA A 38 0.33 11.02 -1.39
CA ALA A 38 1.69 10.60 -1.08
C ALA A 38 1.75 9.08 -1.08
N ASP A 39 2.85 8.52 -1.57
CA ASP A 39 3.13 7.09 -1.49
C ASP A 39 4.39 6.81 -0.65
N ASN A 40 4.40 5.69 0.08
CA ASN A 40 5.51 5.27 0.93
C ASN A 40 6.17 6.40 1.75
N LEU A 41 5.35 7.28 2.34
CA LEU A 41 5.78 8.53 2.96
C LEU A 41 6.91 8.33 3.97
N GLY A 42 8.00 9.10 3.81
CA GLY A 42 9.18 9.03 4.67
C GLY A 42 10.13 7.88 4.35
N TYR A 43 9.84 7.05 3.35
CA TYR A 43 10.81 6.07 2.85
C TYR A 43 11.79 6.68 1.86
N THR A 44 11.31 7.58 1.00
CA THR A 44 12.10 8.32 0.00
C THR A 44 11.78 9.83 0.05
N GLY A 45 12.57 10.64 -0.66
CA GLY A 45 12.32 12.06 -0.91
C GLY A 45 12.69 13.01 0.24
N PHE A 46 12.31 12.72 1.48
CA PHE A 46 12.50 13.62 2.62
C PHE A 46 13.81 13.39 3.39
N THR A 47 14.30 14.44 4.05
CA THR A 47 15.53 14.40 4.87
C THR A 47 15.27 14.50 6.37
N SER A 48 14.09 14.97 6.80
CA SER A 48 13.74 15.06 8.23
C SER A 48 12.26 14.77 8.52
N PRO A 49 11.91 14.34 9.75
CA PRO A 49 10.50 14.17 10.13
C PRO A 49 9.71 15.48 10.15
N GLY A 50 10.40 16.61 10.38
CA GLY A 50 9.79 17.93 10.36
C GLY A 50 9.34 18.33 8.96
N ASP A 51 10.12 18.00 7.92
CA ASP A 51 9.74 18.24 6.52
C ASP A 51 8.52 17.44 6.12
N VAL A 52 8.47 16.15 6.48
CA VAL A 52 7.29 15.30 6.24
C VAL A 52 6.04 15.90 6.87
N THR A 53 6.15 16.40 8.12
CA THR A 53 5.03 17.03 8.82
C THR A 53 4.57 18.31 8.11
N ARG A 54 5.51 19.17 7.68
CA ARG A 54 5.20 20.40 6.93
C ARG A 54 4.51 20.08 5.60
N PHE A 55 5.03 19.10 4.87
CA PHE A 55 4.42 18.61 3.63
C PHE A 55 2.98 18.16 3.87
N LEU A 56 2.76 17.29 4.85
CA LEU A 56 1.42 16.79 5.18
C LEU A 56 0.45 17.91 5.54
N THR A 57 0.87 18.86 6.38
CA THR A 57 0.04 20.02 6.75
C THR A 57 -0.29 20.87 5.53
N ARG A 58 0.68 21.14 4.65
CA ARG A 58 0.50 21.99 3.47
C ARG A 58 -0.37 21.30 2.41
N ALA A 59 0.02 20.10 1.98
CA ALA A 59 -0.70 19.33 0.95
C ALA A 59 -2.10 18.95 1.43
N GLY A 60 -2.21 18.38 2.64
CA GLY A 60 -3.49 17.99 3.23
C GLY A 60 -4.43 19.18 3.43
N GLY A 61 -3.91 20.31 3.94
CA GLY A 61 -4.69 21.53 4.12
C GLY A 61 -5.23 22.11 2.80
N ALA A 62 -4.36 22.21 1.78
CA ALA A 62 -4.76 22.74 0.48
C ALA A 62 -5.75 21.81 -0.25
N LEU A 63 -5.51 20.51 -0.26
CA LEU A 63 -6.44 19.52 -0.85
C LEU A 63 -7.79 19.55 -0.12
N ARG A 64 -7.81 19.62 1.21
CA ARG A 64 -9.05 19.69 1.98
C ARG A 64 -9.86 20.94 1.66
N ALA A 65 -9.19 22.09 1.53
CA ALA A 65 -9.84 23.34 1.19
C ALA A 65 -10.43 23.32 -0.24
N ALA A 66 -9.71 22.72 -1.19
CA ALA A 66 -10.12 22.69 -2.60
C ALA A 66 -11.10 21.57 -2.97
N LEU A 67 -11.14 20.49 -2.19
CA LEU A 67 -11.88 19.26 -2.48
C LEU A 67 -12.80 18.85 -1.31
N PRO A 68 -13.75 19.70 -0.88
CA PRO A 68 -14.65 19.37 0.22
C PRO A 68 -15.44 18.08 -0.06
N GLY A 69 -15.48 17.19 0.93
CA GLY A 69 -16.17 15.90 0.84
C GLY A 69 -15.41 14.79 0.11
N LYS A 70 -14.26 15.07 -0.51
CA LYS A 70 -13.38 14.01 -1.06
C LYS A 70 -12.54 13.39 0.06
N ARG A 71 -12.31 12.08 -0.01
CA ARG A 71 -11.41 11.37 0.92
C ARG A 71 -9.96 11.67 0.58
N LEU A 72 -9.15 11.99 1.58
CA LEU A 72 -7.69 12.12 1.42
C LEU A 72 -7.00 10.87 1.97
N SER A 73 -6.01 10.36 1.24
CA SER A 73 -5.26 9.17 1.59
C SER A 73 -3.75 9.40 1.49
N ILE A 74 -2.98 8.66 2.29
CA ILE A 74 -1.52 8.56 2.15
C ILE A 74 -1.10 7.09 2.19
N GLY A 75 -0.04 6.75 1.46
CA GLY A 75 0.68 5.50 1.62
C GLY A 75 1.82 5.69 2.61
N VAL A 76 2.01 4.73 3.52
CA VAL A 76 3.16 4.69 4.42
C VAL A 76 3.75 3.29 4.43
N VAL A 77 5.04 3.22 4.67
CA VAL A 77 5.74 1.96 4.88
C VAL A 77 6.48 2.02 6.20
N VAL A 78 6.39 0.96 7.00
CA VAL A 78 6.96 0.96 8.35
C VAL A 78 7.71 -0.36 8.56
N PRO A 79 8.93 -0.48 7.99
CA PRO A 79 9.57 -1.78 7.84
C PRO A 79 9.84 -2.49 9.17
N GLU A 80 10.04 -1.75 10.26
CA GLU A 80 10.25 -2.37 11.57
C GLU A 80 9.03 -3.14 12.09
N LEU A 81 7.81 -2.85 11.62
CA LEU A 81 6.61 -3.52 12.10
C LEU A 81 6.55 -5.01 11.69
N GLY A 82 7.19 -5.37 10.57
CA GLY A 82 7.31 -6.76 10.13
C GLY A 82 8.32 -7.58 10.94
N CYS A 83 9.16 -6.94 11.76
CA CYS A 83 10.20 -7.62 12.53
C CYS A 83 9.70 -8.30 13.81
N GLY A 84 8.46 -8.02 14.25
CA GLY A 84 7.97 -8.47 15.55
C GLY A 84 8.85 -7.94 16.68
N SER A 85 9.33 -8.82 17.56
CA SER A 85 10.19 -8.48 18.70
C SER A 85 11.70 -8.58 18.42
N VAL A 86 12.11 -8.87 17.18
CA VAL A 86 13.53 -9.12 16.85
C VAL A 86 14.32 -7.81 16.78
N LYS A 87 15.05 -7.48 17.86
CA LYS A 87 15.81 -6.23 18.00
C LYS A 87 16.76 -5.95 16.83
N ALA A 88 17.51 -6.95 16.37
CA ALA A 88 18.46 -6.78 15.26
C ALA A 88 17.75 -6.42 13.93
N CYS A 89 16.58 -7.03 13.67
CA CYS A 89 15.76 -6.69 12.51
C CYS A 89 15.22 -5.27 12.62
N ILE A 90 14.68 -4.90 13.79
CA ILE A 90 14.16 -3.54 14.05
C ILE A 90 15.24 -2.50 13.82
N GLN A 91 16.45 -2.69 14.37
CA GLN A 91 17.58 -1.77 14.20
C GLN A 91 17.98 -1.64 12.73
N ALA A 92 18.11 -2.77 12.01
CA ALA A 92 18.42 -2.75 10.59
C ALA A 92 17.35 -2.01 9.76
N MET A 93 16.07 -2.21 10.10
CA MET A 93 14.95 -1.56 9.39
C MET A 93 14.89 -0.06 9.66
N ARG A 94 15.14 0.37 10.90
CA ARG A 94 15.24 1.80 11.25
C ARG A 94 16.42 2.47 10.57
N ALA A 95 17.57 1.80 10.48
CA ALA A 95 18.74 2.33 9.78
C ALA A 95 18.45 2.50 8.27
N LYS A 96 17.72 1.55 7.67
CA LYS A 96 17.33 1.63 6.25
C LYS A 96 16.28 2.71 5.97
N ALA A 97 15.35 2.93 6.89
CA ALA A 97 14.22 3.85 6.72
C ALA A 97 14.02 4.73 7.97
N PRO A 98 14.91 5.70 8.23
CA PRO A 98 14.93 6.46 9.48
C PRO A 98 13.71 7.38 9.67
N LEU A 99 13.05 7.80 8.59
CA LEU A 99 11.82 8.60 8.68
C LEU A 99 10.55 7.73 8.66
N ALA A 100 10.65 6.46 8.23
CA ALA A 100 9.54 5.52 8.14
C ALA A 100 9.49 4.55 9.35
N THR A 101 9.68 5.11 10.55
CA THR A 101 9.61 4.36 11.82
C THR A 101 8.22 4.45 12.42
N LYS A 102 7.87 3.53 13.33
CA LYS A 102 6.59 3.52 14.06
C LYS A 102 6.36 4.86 14.78
N GLU A 103 7.43 5.44 15.33
CA GLU A 103 7.35 6.69 16.08
C GLU A 103 7.06 7.86 15.16
N ASN A 104 7.83 7.98 14.07
CA ASN A 104 7.67 9.04 13.09
C ASN A 104 6.33 8.94 12.37
N VAL A 105 5.92 7.74 11.93
CA VAL A 105 4.62 7.55 11.29
C VAL A 105 3.47 7.85 12.26
N THR A 106 3.56 7.47 13.54
CA THR A 106 2.56 7.89 14.55
C THR A 106 2.46 9.42 14.62
N ARG A 107 3.59 10.14 14.56
CA ARG A 107 3.61 11.61 14.53
C ARG A 107 2.94 12.16 13.26
N TYR A 108 3.20 11.54 12.11
CA TYR A 108 2.61 11.93 10.83
C TYR A 108 1.09 11.75 10.85
N LEU A 109 0.59 10.64 11.39
CA LEU A 109 -0.85 10.40 11.51
C LEU A 109 -1.55 11.42 12.41
N LYS A 110 -0.87 11.90 13.45
CA LYS A 110 -1.39 12.96 14.34
C LYS A 110 -1.60 14.31 13.64
N THR A 111 -1.03 14.53 12.45
CA THR A 111 -1.34 15.73 11.65
C THR A 111 -2.78 15.73 11.13
N ARG A 112 -3.42 14.55 11.07
CA ARG A 112 -4.77 14.36 10.50
C ARG A 112 -4.91 14.92 9.08
N ALA A 113 -3.82 14.93 8.32
CA ALA A 113 -3.82 15.38 6.93
C ALA A 113 -4.64 14.46 6.01
N ALA A 114 -4.75 13.17 6.37
CA ALA A 114 -5.45 12.15 5.59
C ALA A 114 -6.56 11.47 6.40
N ASP A 115 -7.62 11.07 5.71
CA ASP A 115 -8.73 10.29 6.26
C ASP A 115 -8.44 8.78 6.21
N ARG A 116 -7.63 8.35 5.24
CA ARG A 116 -7.20 6.96 5.05
C ARG A 116 -5.67 6.86 5.00
N VAL A 117 -5.14 5.76 5.53
CA VAL A 117 -3.71 5.46 5.49
C VAL A 117 -3.55 4.05 4.98
N GLU A 118 -2.83 3.88 3.88
CA GLU A 118 -2.49 2.56 3.35
C GLU A 118 -1.11 2.15 3.86
N ILE A 119 -1.07 1.07 4.65
CA ILE A 119 0.18 0.49 5.13
C ILE A 119 0.71 -0.47 4.08
N SER A 120 1.84 -0.14 3.48
CA SER A 120 2.57 -1.00 2.55
C SER A 120 2.99 -2.30 3.24
N THR A 121 2.57 -3.43 2.67
CA THR A 121 2.87 -4.79 3.12
C THR A 121 3.67 -5.52 2.05
N GLY A 122 4.34 -6.62 2.41
CA GLY A 122 4.98 -7.52 1.44
C GLY A 122 6.33 -7.05 0.84
N LEU A 123 6.65 -5.75 0.88
CA LEU A 123 7.88 -5.18 0.27
C LEU A 123 9.20 -5.75 0.81
N PHE A 124 9.28 -6.04 2.11
CA PHE A 124 10.55 -6.40 2.78
C PHE A 124 10.74 -7.90 3.00
N GLY A 125 9.93 -8.75 2.35
CA GLY A 125 9.95 -10.21 2.59
C GLY A 125 11.34 -10.85 2.46
N ARG A 126 12.17 -10.41 1.51
CA ARG A 126 13.56 -10.89 1.36
C ARG A 126 14.45 -10.51 2.55
N THR A 127 14.27 -9.30 3.07
CA THR A 127 15.08 -8.78 4.18
C THR A 127 14.68 -9.46 5.49
N TYR A 128 13.39 -9.64 5.74
CA TYR A 128 12.88 -10.30 6.95
C TYR A 128 13.35 -11.74 7.09
N ARG A 129 13.41 -12.51 5.99
CA ARG A 129 13.85 -13.92 5.99
C ARG A 129 15.29 -14.13 6.49
N ARG A 130 16.12 -13.08 6.57
CA ARG A 130 17.47 -13.15 7.15
C ARG A 130 17.46 -13.24 8.68
N HIS A 131 16.34 -12.94 9.31
CA HIS A 131 16.14 -12.98 10.75
C HIS A 131 15.22 -14.14 11.14
N HIS A 132 15.38 -14.63 12.37
CA HIS A 132 14.61 -15.77 12.89
C HIS A 132 13.78 -15.37 14.11
N VAL A 133 12.63 -16.01 14.25
CA VAL A 133 11.73 -15.94 15.41
C VAL A 133 11.33 -17.36 15.83
N PRO A 134 10.89 -17.58 17.08
CA PRO A 134 10.23 -18.82 17.43
C PRO A 134 8.94 -19.00 16.62
N ASP A 135 8.79 -20.15 15.97
CA ASP A 135 7.58 -20.52 15.27
C ASP A 135 6.41 -20.63 16.28
N PRO A 136 5.27 -19.96 16.06
CA PRO A 136 4.17 -19.96 17.02
C PRO A 136 3.52 -21.33 17.27
N LYS A 137 3.69 -22.30 16.35
CA LYS A 137 3.10 -23.64 16.46
C LYS A 137 4.07 -24.64 17.09
N THR A 138 5.36 -24.54 16.76
CA THR A 138 6.37 -25.54 17.13
C THR A 138 7.39 -25.05 18.14
N GLY A 139 7.48 -23.74 18.38
CA GLY A 139 8.49 -23.10 19.22
C GLY A 139 9.91 -23.09 18.66
N LYS A 140 10.15 -23.74 17.51
CA LYS A 140 11.49 -23.85 16.89
C LYS A 140 11.86 -22.56 16.14
N PRO A 141 13.15 -22.22 16.02
CA PRO A 141 13.58 -21.09 15.19
C PRO A 141 13.11 -21.27 13.75
N THR A 142 12.46 -20.24 13.20
CA THR A 142 12.02 -20.16 11.80
C THR A 142 12.34 -18.78 11.24
N PRO A 143 12.69 -18.64 9.95
CA PRO A 143 12.82 -17.34 9.31
C PRO A 143 11.54 -16.51 9.46
N ILE A 144 11.65 -15.19 9.51
CA ILE A 144 10.45 -14.33 9.46
C ILE A 144 9.82 -14.45 8.06
N THR A 145 8.76 -15.26 7.98
CA THR A 145 7.97 -15.49 6.76
C THR A 145 7.03 -14.30 6.49
N PRO A 146 6.45 -14.19 5.28
CA PRO A 146 5.41 -13.19 5.01
C PRO A 146 4.24 -13.24 6.01
N ALA A 147 3.80 -14.44 6.40
CA ALA A 147 2.75 -14.64 7.41
C ALA A 147 3.14 -14.08 8.78
N LEU A 148 4.37 -14.33 9.22
CA LEU A 148 4.86 -13.84 10.51
C LEU A 148 5.05 -12.32 10.49
N ALA A 149 5.57 -11.77 9.38
CA ALA A 149 5.73 -10.33 9.21
C ALA A 149 4.39 -9.60 9.16
N ALA A 150 3.43 -10.09 8.38
CA ALA A 150 2.08 -9.52 8.31
C ALA A 150 1.41 -9.58 9.68
N ARG A 151 1.50 -10.71 10.39
CA ARG A 151 0.97 -10.85 11.74
C ARG A 151 1.58 -9.82 12.70
N ALA A 152 2.91 -9.73 12.74
CA ALA A 152 3.61 -8.77 13.59
C ALA A 152 3.21 -7.33 13.29
N GLN A 153 3.09 -6.98 12.02
CA GLN A 153 2.73 -5.65 11.59
C GLN A 153 1.32 -5.27 12.04
N TRP A 154 0.32 -6.08 11.72
CA TRP A 154 -1.06 -5.76 12.05
C TRP A 154 -1.34 -5.78 13.55
N MET A 155 -0.68 -6.67 14.29
CA MET A 155 -0.75 -6.63 15.75
C MET A 155 -0.16 -5.35 16.33
N SER A 156 0.96 -4.87 15.76
CA SER A 156 1.60 -3.63 16.21
C SER A 156 0.74 -2.41 15.89
N ILE A 157 0.14 -2.35 14.69
CA ILE A 157 -0.78 -1.27 14.29
C ILE A 157 -1.96 -1.19 15.25
N ARG A 158 -2.57 -2.34 15.57
CA ARG A 158 -3.68 -2.40 16.53
C ARG A 158 -3.25 -1.93 17.91
N ALA A 159 -2.08 -2.34 18.38
CA ALA A 159 -1.55 -1.92 19.68
C ALA A 159 -1.18 -0.42 19.73
N LEU A 160 -0.90 0.20 18.59
CA LEU A 160 -0.64 1.63 18.46
C LEU A 160 -1.92 2.45 18.27
N GLU A 161 -3.08 1.80 18.14
CA GLU A 161 -4.40 2.43 17.97
C GLU A 161 -4.44 3.44 16.81
N TRP A 162 -3.73 3.15 15.72
CA TRP A 162 -3.65 4.05 14.56
C TRP A 162 -5.01 4.26 13.88
N ASP A 163 -5.94 3.33 14.06
CA ASP A 163 -7.33 3.43 13.63
C ASP A 163 -8.12 4.55 14.33
N THR A 164 -7.64 5.06 15.47
CA THR A 164 -8.20 6.26 16.12
C THR A 164 -7.78 7.57 15.43
N LEU A 165 -6.78 7.52 14.54
CA LEU A 165 -6.23 8.69 13.86
C LEU A 165 -6.69 8.80 12.40
N ALA A 166 -6.89 7.66 11.73
CA ALA A 166 -7.36 7.56 10.35
C ALA A 166 -7.90 6.15 10.06
N GLN A 167 -8.63 5.99 8.96
CA GLN A 167 -9.00 4.66 8.46
C GLN A 167 -7.75 3.93 7.96
N ILE A 168 -7.32 2.87 8.65
CA ILE A 168 -6.13 2.10 8.25
C ILE A 168 -6.51 1.02 7.23
N GLY A 169 -5.81 1.02 6.10
CA GLY A 169 -5.90 0.01 5.05
C GLY A 169 -4.55 -0.67 4.79
N ALA A 170 -4.57 -1.77 4.05
CA ALA A 170 -3.37 -2.45 3.56
C ALA A 170 -3.07 -2.02 2.11
N ARG A 171 -1.79 -1.97 1.74
CA ARG A 171 -1.35 -1.99 0.33
C ARG A 171 -0.41 -3.17 0.13
N GLU A 172 -0.86 -4.20 -0.58
CA GLU A 172 -0.08 -5.43 -0.76
C GLU A 172 0.61 -5.51 -2.12
N TYR A 173 1.93 -5.73 -2.06
CA TYR A 173 2.80 -5.74 -3.25
C TYR A 173 3.15 -7.15 -3.73
N GLY A 174 3.16 -8.16 -2.85
CA GLY A 174 3.69 -9.47 -3.20
C GLY A 174 2.65 -10.50 -3.62
N LEU A 175 1.44 -10.06 -3.98
CA LEU A 175 0.44 -10.91 -4.63
C LEU A 175 0.52 -10.84 -6.16
N ALA A 176 1.14 -9.82 -6.75
CA ALA A 176 1.42 -9.80 -8.18
C ALA A 176 2.50 -10.83 -8.56
N HIS A 177 2.39 -11.39 -9.76
CA HIS A 177 3.40 -12.27 -10.35
C HIS A 177 4.10 -11.57 -11.53
N THR A 178 5.24 -12.10 -11.95
CA THR A 178 5.95 -11.62 -13.14
C THR A 178 5.78 -12.61 -14.29
N GLY A 179 6.01 -12.13 -15.52
CA GLY A 179 5.76 -12.92 -16.74
C GLY A 179 4.29 -13.00 -17.12
N ASP A 180 3.98 -13.77 -18.15
CA ASP A 180 2.65 -13.77 -18.77
C ASP A 180 1.65 -14.72 -18.09
N THR A 181 2.14 -15.64 -17.26
CA THR A 181 1.31 -16.62 -16.55
C THR A 181 1.80 -16.81 -15.13
N SER A 182 0.88 -16.79 -14.18
CA SER A 182 1.18 -17.07 -12.77
C SER A 182 1.61 -18.53 -12.58
N ALA A 183 2.66 -18.72 -11.77
CA ALA A 183 3.12 -20.05 -11.39
C ALA A 183 2.27 -20.69 -10.26
N TRP A 184 1.26 -19.99 -9.73
CA TRP A 184 0.45 -20.48 -8.62
C TRP A 184 -0.78 -21.24 -9.10
N ASP A 185 -0.92 -22.47 -8.60
CA ASP A 185 -2.21 -23.16 -8.59
C ASP A 185 -3.14 -22.59 -7.50
N GLN A 186 -4.34 -23.17 -7.36
CA GLN A 186 -5.35 -22.72 -6.39
C GLN A 186 -4.89 -22.85 -4.93
N ALA A 187 -4.14 -23.90 -4.59
CA ALA A 187 -3.67 -24.15 -3.24
C ALA A 187 -2.54 -23.16 -2.87
N ALA A 188 -1.62 -22.92 -3.79
CA ALA A 188 -0.55 -21.93 -3.66
C ALA A 188 -1.14 -20.52 -3.55
N ALA A 189 -2.09 -20.15 -4.41
CA ALA A 189 -2.76 -18.85 -4.36
C ALA A 189 -3.45 -18.60 -3.01
N THR A 190 -4.21 -19.58 -2.51
CA THR A 190 -4.86 -19.52 -1.18
C THR A 190 -3.83 -19.31 -0.09
N THR A 191 -2.75 -20.08 -0.11
CA THR A 191 -1.65 -19.97 0.88
C THR A 191 -1.01 -18.58 0.86
N GLN A 192 -0.80 -17.98 -0.32
CA GLN A 192 -0.22 -16.65 -0.44
C GLN A 192 -1.16 -15.55 0.05
N ILE A 193 -2.45 -15.65 -0.27
CA ILE A 193 -3.49 -14.71 0.23
C ILE A 193 -3.51 -14.75 1.76
N ASP A 194 -3.62 -15.93 2.35
CA ASP A 194 -3.67 -16.09 3.81
C ASP A 194 -2.40 -15.55 4.48
N ALA A 195 -1.23 -15.84 3.91
CA ALA A 195 0.05 -15.39 4.43
C ALA A 195 0.23 -13.87 4.37
N ARG A 196 -0.34 -13.19 3.36
CA ARG A 196 -0.03 -11.77 3.11
C ARG A 196 -1.10 -10.83 3.65
N ILE A 197 -2.36 -11.19 3.46
CA ILE A 197 -3.50 -10.34 3.82
C ILE A 197 -4.49 -11.01 4.78
N GLY A 198 -4.35 -12.31 5.04
CA GLY A 198 -5.25 -13.04 5.95
C GLY A 198 -5.35 -12.44 7.36
N THR A 199 -4.21 -11.99 7.94
CA THR A 199 -4.26 -11.33 9.25
C THR A 199 -4.97 -9.98 9.20
N ALA A 200 -4.78 -9.20 8.14
CA ALA A 200 -5.50 -7.93 7.95
C ALA A 200 -7.02 -8.16 7.89
N ILE A 201 -7.44 -9.14 7.08
CA ILE A 201 -8.85 -9.53 6.94
C ILE A 201 -9.44 -9.96 8.29
N ALA A 202 -8.73 -10.85 9.02
CA ALA A 202 -9.18 -11.37 10.31
C ALA A 202 -9.30 -10.27 11.39
N LEU A 203 -8.46 -9.24 11.33
CA LEU A 203 -8.55 -8.08 12.22
C LEU A 203 -9.56 -7.02 11.75
N GLY A 204 -10.27 -7.26 10.65
CA GLY A 204 -11.31 -6.35 10.16
C GLY A 204 -10.77 -5.13 9.42
N VAL A 205 -9.55 -5.19 8.87
CA VAL A 205 -9.00 -4.09 8.05
C VAL A 205 -9.98 -3.81 6.89
N PRO A 206 -10.50 -2.57 6.77
CA PRO A 206 -11.61 -2.25 5.88
C PRO A 206 -11.23 -2.27 4.40
N THR A 207 -9.97 -1.98 4.07
CA THR A 207 -9.52 -1.82 2.68
C THR A 207 -8.16 -2.45 2.45
N ILE A 208 -8.01 -3.21 1.37
CA ILE A 208 -6.79 -3.89 0.93
C ILE A 208 -6.57 -3.53 -0.54
N THR A 209 -5.58 -2.67 -0.79
CA THR A 209 -5.20 -2.23 -2.12
C THR A 209 -4.14 -3.18 -2.68
N LEU A 210 -4.42 -3.79 -3.82
CA LEU A 210 -3.51 -4.68 -4.53
C LEU A 210 -2.69 -3.86 -5.53
N TRP A 211 -1.37 -4.02 -5.49
CA TRP A 211 -0.47 -3.45 -6.48
C TRP A 211 -0.16 -4.47 -7.59
N GLY A 212 0.26 -3.97 -8.75
CA GLY A 212 0.83 -4.79 -9.81
C GLY A 212 -0.16 -5.14 -10.92
N HIS A 213 -1.09 -4.27 -11.28
CA HIS A 213 -1.82 -4.41 -12.55
C HIS A 213 -1.01 -3.75 -13.67
N GLN A 214 -0.30 -4.56 -14.47
CA GLN A 214 0.62 -4.09 -15.52
C GLN A 214 1.54 -2.99 -15.00
N ALA A 215 2.22 -3.26 -13.88
CA ALA A 215 3.19 -2.34 -13.30
C ALA A 215 4.59 -2.75 -13.73
N VAL A 216 5.40 -1.82 -14.19
CA VAL A 216 6.81 -2.07 -14.52
C VAL A 216 7.68 -1.66 -13.32
N ASP A 217 8.44 -2.60 -12.78
CA ASP A 217 9.41 -2.38 -11.71
C ASP A 217 10.60 -3.33 -11.89
N ASP A 218 11.82 -2.89 -11.56
CA ASP A 218 13.06 -3.69 -11.72
C ASP A 218 13.19 -4.37 -13.12
N ASN A 219 12.80 -3.69 -14.20
CA ASN A 219 12.75 -4.21 -15.59
C ASN A 219 11.83 -5.45 -15.77
N GLN A 220 10.87 -5.65 -14.88
CA GLN A 220 9.88 -6.71 -14.95
C GLN A 220 8.47 -6.13 -14.96
N THR A 221 7.58 -6.77 -15.72
CA THR A 221 6.14 -6.47 -15.65
C THR A 221 5.50 -7.35 -14.59
N TYR A 222 4.87 -6.71 -13.62
CA TYR A 222 4.09 -7.31 -12.57
C TYR A 222 2.61 -7.29 -12.94
N ARG A 223 1.93 -8.41 -12.71
CA ARG A 223 0.53 -8.62 -13.06
C ARG A 223 -0.25 -9.26 -11.92
N LEU A 224 -1.50 -8.85 -11.76
CA LEU A 224 -2.49 -9.48 -10.87
C LEU A 224 -3.26 -10.60 -11.59
N LEU A 225 -3.52 -10.39 -12.88
CA LEU A 225 -4.07 -11.36 -13.83
C LEU A 225 -2.97 -11.83 -14.77
N ASP A 226 -3.18 -12.97 -15.44
CA ASP A 226 -2.29 -13.37 -16.52
C ASP A 226 -2.43 -12.42 -17.73
N ALA A 227 -1.45 -12.45 -18.63
CA ALA A 227 -1.42 -11.57 -19.80
C ALA A 227 -2.73 -11.60 -20.60
N GLY A 228 -3.11 -10.45 -21.15
CA GLY A 228 -4.37 -10.30 -21.88
C GLY A 228 -5.62 -10.32 -21.00
N LEU A 229 -5.46 -10.03 -19.69
CA LEU A 229 -6.52 -10.02 -18.68
C LEU A 229 -7.10 -11.41 -18.36
N THR A 230 -6.30 -12.46 -18.50
CA THR A 230 -6.77 -13.83 -18.24
C THR A 230 -6.81 -14.10 -16.73
N PRO A 231 -7.97 -14.48 -16.14
CA PRO A 231 -8.03 -14.79 -14.72
C PRO A 231 -7.15 -15.99 -14.35
N ASN A 232 -6.34 -15.83 -13.31
CA ASN A 232 -5.49 -16.88 -12.76
C ASN A 232 -6.02 -17.38 -11.39
N ALA A 233 -5.28 -18.28 -10.75
CA ALA A 233 -5.68 -18.86 -9.46
C ALA A 233 -5.83 -17.83 -8.34
N LEU A 234 -4.97 -16.80 -8.32
CA LEU A 234 -5.05 -15.70 -7.36
C LEU A 234 -6.36 -14.92 -7.53
N TRP A 235 -6.62 -14.43 -8.75
CA TRP A 235 -7.80 -13.61 -9.04
C TRP A 235 -9.11 -14.38 -8.78
N THR A 236 -9.13 -15.65 -9.19
CA THR A 236 -10.26 -16.56 -8.94
C THR A 236 -10.50 -16.75 -7.44
N THR A 237 -9.43 -16.89 -6.66
CA THR A 237 -9.55 -17.08 -5.20
C THR A 237 -10.04 -15.81 -4.52
N LEU A 238 -9.48 -14.64 -4.84
CA LEU A 238 -9.93 -13.35 -4.31
C LEU A 238 -11.42 -13.09 -4.60
N THR A 239 -11.85 -13.37 -5.83
CA THR A 239 -13.26 -13.20 -6.25
C THR A 239 -14.19 -14.12 -5.46
N ARG A 240 -13.81 -15.39 -5.24
CA ARG A 240 -14.63 -16.37 -4.50
C ARG A 240 -14.73 -16.09 -3.00
N GLN A 241 -13.74 -15.43 -2.40
CA GLN A 241 -13.77 -15.08 -0.98
C GLN A 241 -14.77 -13.96 -0.64
N GLY A 242 -15.43 -13.35 -1.62
CA GLY A 242 -16.42 -12.30 -1.39
C GLY A 242 -15.81 -10.99 -0.85
N LEU A 243 -14.51 -10.78 -1.09
CA LEU A 243 -13.76 -9.63 -0.57
C LEU A 243 -13.97 -8.34 -1.38
N ARG A 244 -14.86 -8.34 -2.37
CA ARG A 244 -15.03 -7.24 -3.34
C ARG A 244 -15.13 -5.86 -2.69
N GLY A 245 -15.94 -5.71 -1.65
CA GLY A 245 -16.15 -4.43 -0.95
C GLY A 245 -14.95 -3.94 -0.14
N ARG A 246 -13.89 -4.76 -0.02
CA ARG A 246 -12.65 -4.42 0.70
C ARG A 246 -11.45 -4.31 -0.25
N LEU A 247 -11.52 -4.89 -1.43
CA LEU A 247 -10.39 -4.88 -2.37
C LEU A 247 -10.41 -3.61 -3.21
N ALA A 248 -9.22 -3.06 -3.41
CA ALA A 248 -8.93 -2.03 -4.37
C ALA A 248 -7.74 -2.45 -5.25
N VAL A 249 -7.57 -1.86 -6.43
CA VAL A 249 -6.39 -2.07 -7.29
C VAL A 249 -5.82 -0.73 -7.73
N ILE A 250 -4.49 -0.66 -7.85
CA ILE A 250 -3.79 0.47 -8.47
C ILE A 250 -3.61 0.20 -9.95
N VAL A 251 -3.98 1.17 -10.78
CA VAL A 251 -3.88 1.10 -12.24
C VAL A 251 -3.18 2.35 -12.74
N ASP A 252 -2.16 2.16 -13.56
CA ASP A 252 -1.58 3.23 -14.37
C ASP A 252 -2.32 3.29 -15.71
N ALA A 253 -2.92 4.45 -16.02
CA ALA A 253 -3.65 4.62 -17.28
C ALA A 253 -2.74 4.57 -18.52
N ALA A 254 -1.43 4.82 -18.35
CA ALA A 254 -0.43 4.66 -19.39
C ALA A 254 0.05 3.21 -19.56
N SER A 255 -0.21 2.35 -18.56
CA SER A 255 0.27 0.97 -18.51
C SER A 255 -0.90 0.00 -18.41
N THR A 256 -1.44 -0.40 -19.56
CA THR A 256 -2.63 -1.28 -19.65
C THR A 256 -2.33 -2.56 -20.40
N GLU A 257 -3.08 -3.62 -20.12
CA GLU A 257 -3.00 -4.91 -20.81
C GLU A 257 -3.77 -4.88 -22.13
N ARG A 258 -5.00 -4.36 -22.13
CA ARG A 258 -5.89 -4.31 -23.30
C ARG A 258 -6.58 -2.97 -23.49
N GLY A 259 -6.06 -1.92 -22.85
CA GLY A 259 -6.66 -0.59 -22.80
C GLY A 259 -7.52 -0.39 -21.55
N ILE A 260 -7.53 0.85 -21.05
CA ILE A 260 -8.07 1.19 -19.72
C ILE A 260 -9.52 0.69 -19.49
N THR A 261 -10.39 0.76 -20.50
CA THR A 261 -11.78 0.29 -20.36
C THR A 261 -11.88 -1.21 -20.14
N ALA A 262 -11.12 -2.01 -20.89
CA ALA A 262 -11.14 -3.47 -20.77
C ALA A 262 -10.53 -3.91 -19.43
N ASP A 263 -9.39 -3.31 -19.07
CA ASP A 263 -8.70 -3.55 -17.82
C ASP A 263 -9.60 -3.25 -16.61
N LEU A 264 -10.23 -2.08 -16.58
CA LEU A 264 -11.16 -1.70 -15.52
C LEU A 264 -12.37 -2.62 -15.44
N ALA A 265 -12.92 -3.06 -16.59
CA ALA A 265 -14.07 -3.98 -16.60
C ALA A 265 -13.71 -5.34 -15.98
N GLU A 266 -12.51 -5.85 -16.23
CA GLU A 266 -12.04 -7.11 -15.63
C GLU A 266 -11.72 -6.95 -14.13
N LEU A 267 -10.98 -5.89 -13.78
CA LEU A 267 -10.61 -5.60 -12.39
C LEU A 267 -11.84 -5.40 -11.51
N ALA A 268 -12.84 -4.67 -12.03
CA ALA A 268 -14.10 -4.41 -11.35
C ALA A 268 -14.93 -5.67 -11.08
N LYS A 269 -14.52 -6.88 -11.47
CA LYS A 269 -15.16 -8.13 -11.01
C LYS A 269 -14.81 -8.46 -9.57
N ALA A 270 -13.58 -8.19 -9.14
CA ALA A 270 -13.09 -8.54 -7.81
C ALA A 270 -12.91 -7.36 -6.85
N VAL A 271 -12.95 -6.11 -7.35
CA VAL A 271 -12.69 -4.91 -6.52
C VAL A 271 -13.85 -3.91 -6.56
N SER A 272 -13.95 -3.09 -5.50
CA SER A 272 -14.93 -1.99 -5.42
C SER A 272 -14.32 -0.61 -5.62
N GLU A 273 -13.00 -0.48 -5.51
CA GLU A 273 -12.27 0.78 -5.67
C GLU A 273 -11.08 0.61 -6.63
N VAL A 274 -10.78 1.65 -7.39
CA VAL A 274 -9.59 1.72 -8.25
C VAL A 274 -8.83 3.02 -8.00
N PHE A 275 -7.53 2.90 -7.78
CA PHE A 275 -6.61 4.01 -7.73
C PHE A 275 -5.97 4.19 -9.10
N LEU A 276 -6.47 5.17 -9.87
CA LEU A 276 -5.82 5.60 -11.10
C LEU A 276 -4.61 6.48 -10.75
N LEU A 277 -3.43 6.06 -11.19
CA LEU A 277 -2.19 6.83 -11.10
C LEU A 277 -2.26 8.03 -12.07
N LEU A 278 -1.78 9.16 -11.59
CA LEU A 278 -1.66 10.44 -12.30
C LEU A 278 -0.20 10.74 -12.64
#